data_AF-A0A0V1GCD8-F1
#
_entry.id   AF-A0A0V1GCD8-F1
#
_cell.length_a   1.000
_cell.length_b   1.000
_cell.length_c   1.000
_cell.angle_alpha   90.00
_cell.angle_beta   90.00
_cell.angle_gamma   90.00
#
_symmetry.space_group_name_H-M   'P 1'
#
loop_
_entity.id
_entity.type
_entity.pdbx_description
1 polymer ?
#
loop_
_entity_poly.entity_id
_entity_poly.type
_entity_poly.pdbx_seq_one_letter_code
_entity_poly.pdbx_strand_id
1 'polypeptide(L)' 'MQNSVPNIVEINEVLVGVNKTPWQVKRHVGKGCFGTIVAAVNTETGQKAALKQVISFF' A
#
# COMPACT_ATOMS: atom_id res chain seq x y z
N MET A 1 -22.59 5.89 -22.98
CA MET A 1 -21.68 4.94 -22.30
C MET A 1 -20.69 5.79 -21.54
N GLN A 2 -20.85 5.89 -20.22
CA GLN A 2 -20.02 6.77 -19.40
C GLN A 2 -18.88 5.93 -18.83
N ASN A 3 -17.68 6.12 -19.37
CA ASN A 3 -16.48 5.45 -18.89
C ASN A 3 -16.22 5.91 -17.45
N SER A 4 -16.38 5.00 -16.49
CA SER A 4 -16.03 5.24 -15.09
C SER A 4 -14.54 5.52 -15.01
N VAL A 5 -14.20 6.78 -14.76
CA VAL A 5 -12.82 7.23 -14.51
C VAL A 5 -12.30 6.37 -13.35
N PRO A 6 -11.13 5.69 -13.46
CA PRO A 6 -10.61 4.91 -12.37
C PRO A 6 -10.41 5.84 -11.18
N ASN A 7 -10.92 5.44 -10.03
CA ASN A 7 -10.77 6.16 -8.78
C ASN A 7 -9.27 6.17 -8.45
N ILE A 8 -8.56 7.25 -8.80
CA ILE A 8 -7.14 7.42 -8.49
C ILE A 8 -7.06 7.61 -6.99
N VAL A 9 -6.86 6.51 -6.26
CA VAL A 9 -6.51 6.57 -4.85
C VAL A 9 -5.05 6.98 -4.80
N GLU A 10 -4.82 8.28 -4.67
CA GLU A 10 -3.52 8.84 -4.35
C GLU A 10 -3.17 8.38 -2.93
N ILE A 11 -2.46 7.25 -2.80
CA ILE A 11 -1.89 6.82 -1.53
C ILE A 11 -0.66 7.70 -1.28
N ASN A 12 -0.91 8.96 -0.94
CA ASN A 12 0.08 9.94 -0.44
C ASN A 12 0.51 9.63 0.99
N GLU A 13 0.40 8.39 1.44
CA GLU A 13 1.10 7.94 2.64
C GLU A 13 2.48 7.45 2.19
N VAL A 14 3.44 8.37 2.24
CA VAL A 14 4.85 8.02 2.36
C VAL A 14 4.94 7.07 3.56
N LEU A 15 4.95 5.76 3.30
CA LEU A 15 5.32 4.77 4.28
C LEU A 15 6.76 5.08 4.69
N VAL A 16 6.91 5.80 5.80
CA VAL A 16 8.20 6.21 6.37
C VAL A 16 8.94 4.92 6.72
N GLY A 17 9.76 4.43 5.79
CA GLY A 17 10.46 3.14 5.88
C GLY A 17 10.52 2.34 4.57
N VAL A 18 9.59 2.53 3.63
CA VAL A 18 9.53 1.75 2.37
C VAL A 18 10.31 2.40 1.24
N ASN A 19 10.62 3.70 1.31
CA ASN A 19 11.43 4.41 0.30
C ASN A 19 12.83 3.84 0.04
N LYS A 20 13.32 2.92 0.89
CA LYS A 20 14.58 2.19 0.71
C LYS A 20 14.41 0.67 0.57
N THR A 21 13.18 0.19 0.44
CA THR A 21 12.89 -1.25 0.34
C THR A 21 12.49 -1.60 -1.09
N PRO A 22 12.74 -2.84 -1.54
CA PRO A 22 12.32 -3.28 -2.87
C PRO A 22 10.80 -3.51 -2.96
N TRP A 23 9.99 -3.07 -2.00
CA TRP A 23 8.55 -3.32 -1.98
C TRP A 23 7.78 -2.13 -2.54
N GLN A 24 7.10 -2.36 -3.67
CA GLN A 24 6.21 -1.38 -4.27
C GLN A 24 4.75 -1.69 -3.91
N VAL A 25 4.07 -0.76 -3.25
CA VAL A 25 2.64 -0.86 -2.95
C VAL A 25 1.83 -0.79 -4.25
N LYS A 26 0.86 -1.70 -4.39
CA LYS A 26 -0.03 -1.79 -5.56
C LYS A 26 -1.46 -1.40 -5.25
N ARG A 27 -2.00 -1.87 -4.12
CA ARG A 27 -3.41 -1.64 -3.78
C ARG A 27 -3.61 -1.60 -2.27
N HIS A 28 -4.49 -0.72 -1.82
CA HIS A 28 -5.08 -0.82 -0.49
C HIS A 28 -5.92 -2.11 -0.37
N VAL A 29 -5.79 -2.83 0.73
CA VAL A 29 -6.60 -4.03 1.01
C VAL A 29 -7.69 -3.71 2.02
N GLY A 30 -7.33 -3.04 3.11
CA GLY A 30 -8.30 -2.64 4.13
C GLY A 30 -7.64 -1.95 5.32
N LYS A 31 -8.44 -1.20 6.07
CA LYS A 31 -8.06 -0.57 7.34
C LYS A 31 -8.78 -1.27 8.49
N GLY A 32 -8.04 -1.61 9.54
CA GLY A 32 -8.56 -2.11 10.81
C GLY A 32 -8.18 -1.18 11.96
N CYS A 33 -8.58 -1.54 13.18
CA CYS A 33 -8.37 -0.70 14.38
C CYS A 33 -6.89 -0.40 14.66
N PHE A 34 -5.99 -1.31 14.27
CA PHE A 34 -4.55 -1.20 14.56
C PHE A 34 -3.70 -0.77 13.36
N GLY A 35 -4.34 -0.40 12.24
CA GLY A 35 -3.63 0.07 11.05
C GLY A 35 -4.20 -0.45 9.74
N THR A 36 -3.38 -0.38 8.70
CA THR A 36 -3.79 -0.59 7.31
C THR A 36 -3.00 -1.75 6.68
N ILE A 37 -3.68 -2.58 5.90
CA ILE A 37 -3.06 -3.60 5.06
C ILE A 37 -3.04 -3.12 3.60
N VAL A 38 -1.89 -3.28 2.95
CA VAL A 38 -1.71 -3.03 1.53
C VAL A 38 -1.12 -4.25 0.83
N ALA A 39 -1.51 -4.45 -0.43
CA ALA A 39 -0.86 -5.42 -1.30
C ALA A 39 0.35 -4.77 -1.97
N ALA A 40 1.49 -5.45 -1.94
CA ALA A 40 2.74 -4.99 -2.50
C ALA A 40 3.43 -6.08 -3.33
N VAL A 41 4.34 -5.64 -4.19
CA VAL A 41 5.20 -6.51 -5.02
C VAL A 41 6.64 -6.15 -4.76
N ASN A 42 7.49 -7.15 -4.55
CA ASN A 42 8.93 -6.97 -4.50
C ASN A 42 9.44 -6.75 -5.93
N THR A 43 10.11 -5.64 -6.19
CA THR A 43 10.61 -5.26 -7.51
C THR A 43 11.84 -6.04 -7.95
N GLU A 44 12.56 -6.67 -7.03
CA GLU A 44 13.72 -7.53 -7.31
C GLU A 44 13.30 -8.98 -7.59
N THR A 45 12.37 -9.52 -6.79
CA THR A 45 11.98 -10.94 -6.87
C THR A 45 10.64 -11.19 -7.57
N GLY A 46 9.84 -10.15 -7.80
CA GLY A 46 8.47 -10.25 -8.33
C GLY A 46 7.47 -10.84 -7.33
N GLN A 47 7.88 -11.16 -6.11
CA GLN A 47 7.03 -11.78 -5.10
C GLN A 47 5.94 -10.82 -4.62
N LYS A 48 4.75 -11.37 -4.36
CA LYS A 48 3.60 -10.61 -3.87
C LYS A 48 3.46 -10.82 -2.36
N ALA A 49 3.22 -9.74 -1.62
CA ALA A 49 3.02 -9.79 -0.17
C ALA A 49 1.93 -8.81 0.28
N ALA A 50 1.37 -9.08 1.46
CA ALA A 50 0.59 -8.11 2.22
C ALA A 50 1.49 -7.42 3.22
N LEU A 51 1.55 -6.08 3.20
CA LEU A 51 2.29 -5.28 4.17
C LEU A 51 1.31 -4.66 5.17
N LYS A 52 1.63 -4.76 6.46
CA LYS A 52 0.86 -4.14 7.54
C LYS A 52 1.56 -2.86 8.01
N GLN A 53 0.91 -1.74 7.78
CA GLN A 53 1.28 -0.47 8.39
C GLN A 53 0.55 -0.37 9.72
N VAL A 54 1.31 -0.31 10.81
CA VAL A 54 0.79 -0.13 12.16
C VAL A 54 0.76 1.36 12.46
N ILE A 55 -0.39 1.88 12.90
CA ILE A 55 -0.50 3.26 13.37
C ILE A 55 0.13 3.30 14.77
N SER A 56 1.30 3.92 14.91
CA SER A 56 1.85 4.21 16.23
C SER A 56 1.12 5.39 16.83
N PHE A 57 0.53 5.19 18.00
CA PHE A 57 0.02 6.25 18.87
C PHE A 57 1.21 6.74 19.71
N PHE A 58 1.94 7.74 19.21
CA PHE A 58 2.86 8.53 20.03
C PHE A 58 2.28 9.93 20.20
#